data_AF-A0A9N9J3E9-F1
#
_entry.id   AF-A0A9N9J3E9-F1
#
_cell.length_a   1.000
_cell.length_b   1.000
_cell.length_c   1.000
_cell.angle_alpha   90.00
_cell.angle_beta   90.00
_cell.angle_gamma   90.00
#
_symmetry.space_group_name_H-M   'P 1'
#
loop_
_entity.id
_entity.type
_entity.pdbx_description
1 polymer ?
#
loop_
_entity_poly.entity_id
_entity_poly.type
_entity_poly.pdbx_seq_one_letter_code
_entity_poly.pdbx_strand_id
1 'polypeptide(L)'
;MAKLRISLMPESNNVPLSPITPFSPINERMENPAARLMRQLKKWRKNATDRCIRDAYGLRNELMVTLIVGSFTFIMWGIWESSVPHFKNYFGSFMFPWITFILSHTLSITIPVWKSYKNSFDISKLATFHDKRMSRSKKYEQFEKVLADPDLFKLYKACAVACFCTELVLFLEEYQFLKMLVAKCCTPSNKGFLIPPPTPKLHLVDTNHIFTEETLLIKNTSILPPLSPSIYISTPCTKSIVESISAASWIPFPYELRCDFRTFYDTYLDPNSDLAINFSGSMVNNVKNMIDNGQFELSMFENAREETLTLLYVNTFEKFL
;
A
#
# COMPACT_ATOMS: atom_id res chain seq x y z
N MET A 1 -6.06 -43.88 -27.39
CA MET A 1 -6.74 -43.63 -28.69
C MET A 1 -7.45 -42.28 -28.62
N ALA A 2 -6.80 -41.21 -29.10
CA ALA A 2 -7.32 -39.85 -29.04
C ALA A 2 -7.86 -39.45 -30.43
N LYS A 3 -9.11 -38.99 -30.46
CA LYS A 3 -9.91 -38.69 -31.66
C LYS A 3 -9.70 -37.22 -32.04
N LEU A 4 -8.90 -36.95 -33.07
CA LEU A 4 -8.73 -35.62 -33.67
C LEU A 4 -10.05 -35.19 -34.34
N ARG A 5 -10.57 -34.01 -33.97
CA ARG A 5 -11.74 -33.39 -34.59
C ARG A 5 -11.26 -32.12 -35.31
N ILE A 6 -11.11 -32.22 -36.63
CA ILE A 6 -10.79 -31.11 -37.53
C ILE A 6 -12.09 -30.31 -37.74
N SER A 7 -12.10 -29.03 -37.34
CA SER A 7 -13.20 -28.10 -37.58
C SER A 7 -12.87 -27.24 -38.79
N LEU A 8 -13.69 -27.36 -39.83
CA LEU A 8 -13.66 -26.54 -41.03
C LEU A 8 -14.13 -25.10 -40.73
N MET A 9 -13.50 -24.12 -41.37
CA MET A 9 -13.90 -22.71 -41.35
C MET A 9 -15.05 -22.44 -42.31
N PRO A 10 -16.00 -21.54 -41.98
CA PRO A 10 -17.04 -21.12 -42.91
C PRO A 10 -16.64 -19.87 -43.74
N GLU A 11 -17.30 -19.81 -44.89
CA GLU A 11 -17.23 -18.84 -45.98
C GLU A 11 -17.28 -17.35 -45.60
N SER A 12 -16.57 -16.56 -46.41
CA SER A 12 -16.62 -15.10 -46.46
C SER A 12 -17.94 -14.61 -47.06
N ASN A 13 -18.79 -13.98 -46.25
CA ASN A 13 -19.95 -13.24 -46.72
C ASN A 13 -19.56 -11.80 -47.10
N ASN A 14 -19.81 -11.46 -48.37
CA ASN A 14 -19.73 -10.11 -48.92
C ASN A 14 -20.75 -9.20 -48.23
N VAL A 15 -20.26 -8.14 -47.57
CA VAL A 15 -21.10 -7.07 -47.00
C VAL A 15 -21.24 -5.94 -48.03
N PRO A 16 -22.46 -5.48 -48.35
CA PRO A 16 -22.68 -4.37 -49.28
C PRO A 16 -22.25 -3.03 -48.68
N LEU A 17 -21.56 -2.22 -49.49
CA LEU A 17 -21.17 -0.84 -49.16
C LEU A 17 -22.42 0.02 -48.90
N SER A 18 -22.50 0.59 -47.71
CA SER A 18 -23.47 1.63 -47.36
C SER A 18 -23.01 3.01 -47.85
N PRO A 19 -23.96 3.92 -48.18
CA PRO A 19 -23.66 5.23 -48.75
C PRO A 19 -23.01 6.18 -47.74
N ILE A 20 -21.96 6.84 -48.22
CA ILE A 20 -21.16 7.86 -47.52
C ILE A 20 -22.07 9.04 -47.16
N THR A 21 -22.29 9.26 -45.87
CA THR A 21 -22.93 10.48 -45.36
C THR A 21 -21.93 11.62 -45.29
N PRO A 22 -22.30 12.85 -45.68
CA PRO A 22 -21.40 14.00 -45.67
C PRO A 22 -21.03 14.38 -44.23
N PHE A 23 -19.73 14.40 -43.97
CA PHE A 23 -19.11 14.80 -42.71
C PHE A 23 -19.57 16.22 -42.32
N SER A 24 -20.25 16.30 -41.19
CA SER A 24 -20.45 17.58 -40.49
C SER A 24 -19.10 18.06 -39.95
N PRO A 25 -18.74 19.35 -40.07
CA PRO A 25 -17.51 19.88 -39.52
C PRO A 25 -17.58 19.82 -37.99
N ILE A 26 -16.95 18.77 -37.44
CA ILE A 26 -16.75 18.61 -36.00
C ILE A 26 -15.78 19.72 -35.59
N ASN A 27 -16.34 20.79 -35.02
CA ASN A 27 -15.61 21.85 -34.37
C ASN A 27 -15.13 21.33 -33.00
N GLU A 28 -14.30 20.29 -33.02
CA GLU A 28 -13.59 19.77 -31.86
C GLU A 28 -12.53 20.80 -31.50
N ARG A 29 -12.96 21.78 -30.69
CA ARG A 29 -12.07 22.64 -29.95
C ARG A 29 -11.18 21.72 -29.12
N MET A 30 -9.96 21.44 -29.62
CA MET A 30 -8.96 20.63 -28.94
C MET A 30 -8.66 21.27 -27.57
N GLU A 31 -9.46 20.88 -26.58
CA GLU A 31 -9.20 21.23 -25.19
C GLU A 31 -7.86 20.61 -24.85
N ASN A 32 -6.93 21.45 -24.41
CA ASN A 32 -5.58 21.02 -24.04
C ASN A 32 -5.69 19.81 -23.09
N PRO A 33 -5.15 18.64 -23.45
CA PRO A 33 -5.29 17.41 -22.68
C PRO A 33 -4.77 17.57 -21.24
N ALA A 34 -3.78 18.44 -21.01
CA ALA A 34 -3.27 18.77 -19.69
C ALA A 34 -4.32 19.52 -18.83
N ALA A 35 -5.12 20.41 -19.42
CA ALA A 35 -6.17 21.13 -18.71
C ALA A 35 -7.32 20.19 -18.30
N ARG A 36 -7.64 19.21 -19.15
CA ARG A 36 -8.64 18.17 -18.84
C ARG A 36 -8.14 17.27 -17.71
N LEU A 37 -6.86 16.86 -17.75
CA LEU A 37 -6.23 16.08 -16.68
C LEU A 37 -6.25 16.86 -15.35
N MET A 38 -5.85 18.13 -15.36
CA MET A 38 -5.82 18.97 -14.16
C MET A 38 -7.20 19.20 -13.53
N ARG A 39 -8.27 19.34 -14.34
CA ARG A 39 -9.64 19.39 -13.81
C ARG A 39 -10.06 18.07 -13.18
N GLN A 40 -9.73 16.96 -13.81
CA GLN A 40 -9.99 15.63 -13.25
C GLN A 40 -9.22 15.44 -11.95
N LEU A 41 -7.94 15.79 -11.89
CA LEU A 41 -7.10 15.73 -10.70
C LEU A 41 -7.63 16.62 -9.57
N LYS A 42 -8.10 17.84 -9.85
CA LYS A 42 -8.70 18.72 -8.82
C LYS A 42 -10.01 18.16 -8.28
N LYS A 43 -10.90 17.69 -9.16
CA LYS A 43 -12.17 17.07 -8.76
C LYS A 43 -11.91 15.79 -7.96
N TRP A 44 -10.97 14.99 -8.42
CA TRP A 44 -10.54 13.77 -7.76
C TRP A 44 -9.91 14.06 -6.41
N ARG A 45 -8.99 15.04 -6.30
CA ARG A 45 -8.38 15.44 -5.02
C ARG A 45 -9.44 15.81 -4.00
N LYS A 46 -10.43 16.62 -4.38
CA LYS A 46 -11.54 17.01 -3.49
C LYS A 46 -12.36 15.80 -3.04
N ASN A 47 -12.74 14.93 -3.97
CA ASN A 47 -13.50 13.71 -3.70
C ASN A 47 -12.70 12.69 -2.89
N ALA A 48 -11.39 12.58 -3.11
CA ALA A 48 -10.50 11.68 -2.40
C ALA A 48 -10.32 12.13 -0.96
N THR A 49 -10.13 13.42 -0.70
CA THR A 49 -10.15 13.94 0.68
C THR A 49 -11.49 13.66 1.36
N ASP A 50 -12.62 13.86 0.69
CA ASP A 50 -13.94 13.58 1.30
C ASP A 50 -14.16 12.07 1.56
N ARG A 51 -13.67 11.20 0.67
CA ARG A 51 -13.76 9.74 0.82
C ARG A 51 -12.77 9.19 1.85
N CYS A 52 -11.58 9.77 1.98
CA CYS A 52 -10.57 9.39 2.97
C CYS A 52 -10.93 9.89 4.38
N ILE A 53 -11.60 11.04 4.50
CA ILE A 53 -12.20 11.48 5.78
C ILE A 53 -13.37 10.56 6.18
N ARG A 54 -13.95 9.84 5.22
CA ARG A 54 -14.94 8.80 5.44
C ARG A 54 -14.24 7.48 5.80
N ASP A 55 -13.50 7.53 6.90
CA ASP A 55 -13.23 6.43 7.83
C ASP A 55 -13.05 5.04 7.20
N ALA A 56 -11.81 4.74 6.82
CA ALA A 56 -11.44 3.57 6.03
C ALA A 56 -11.84 2.21 6.65
N TYR A 57 -12.07 2.17 7.96
CA TYR A 57 -12.44 0.97 8.72
C TYR A 57 -13.84 1.06 9.35
N GLY A 58 -14.55 2.17 9.19
CA GLY A 58 -15.79 2.39 9.93
C GLY A 58 -15.58 2.65 11.44
N LEU A 59 -14.34 2.88 11.88
CA LEU A 59 -13.98 3.13 13.28
C LEU A 59 -14.63 4.39 13.85
N ARG A 60 -14.65 5.49 13.10
CA ARG A 60 -15.39 6.72 13.43
C ARG A 60 -16.89 6.46 13.50
N ASN A 61 -17.46 5.71 12.56
CA ASN A 61 -18.88 5.37 12.63
C ASN A 61 -19.18 4.50 13.87
N GLU A 62 -18.33 3.52 14.17
CA GLU A 62 -18.44 2.68 15.36
C GLU A 62 -18.29 3.51 16.64
N LEU A 63 -17.30 4.40 16.72
CA LEU A 63 -17.09 5.30 17.84
C LEU A 63 -18.30 6.24 18.04
N MET A 64 -18.84 6.80 16.96
CA MET A 64 -20.02 7.65 17.01
C MET A 64 -21.25 6.87 17.48
N VAL A 65 -21.45 5.65 16.98
CA VAL A 65 -22.55 4.78 17.42
C VAL A 65 -22.41 4.45 18.91
N THR A 66 -21.22 4.05 19.37
CA THR A 66 -20.95 3.76 20.78
C THR A 66 -21.19 4.98 21.67
N LEU A 67 -20.76 6.17 21.24
CA LEU A 67 -20.97 7.41 21.99
C LEU A 67 -22.46 7.78 22.09
N ILE A 68 -23.22 7.67 20.99
CA ILE A 68 -24.65 7.96 20.97
C ILE A 68 -25.43 6.95 21.83
N VAL A 69 -25.15 5.66 21.67
CA VAL A 69 -25.80 4.57 22.44
C VAL A 69 -25.47 4.67 23.93
N GLY A 70 -24.21 4.97 24.26
CA GLY A 70 -23.77 5.20 25.63
C GLY A 70 -24.49 6.39 26.26
N SER A 71 -24.55 7.52 25.56
CA SER A 71 -25.23 8.73 26.03
C SER A 71 -26.72 8.47 26.27
N PHE A 72 -27.38 7.79 25.33
CA PHE A 72 -28.79 7.44 25.46
C PHE A 72 -29.04 6.54 26.67
N THR A 73 -28.18 5.54 26.89
CA THR A 73 -28.37 4.65 28.04
C THR A 73 -28.13 5.36 29.37
N PHE A 74 -27.19 6.31 29.42
CA PHE A 74 -26.95 7.11 30.62
C PHE A 74 -28.15 7.99 30.99
N ILE A 75 -28.79 8.61 29.99
CA ILE A 75 -30.02 9.39 30.19
C ILE A 75 -31.15 8.48 30.70
N MET A 76 -31.33 7.30 30.08
CA MET A 76 -32.35 6.34 30.50
C MET A 76 -32.12 5.84 31.94
N TRP A 77 -30.87 5.60 32.31
CA TRP A 77 -30.50 5.26 33.69
C TRP A 77 -30.88 6.36 34.68
N GLY A 78 -30.60 7.63 34.36
CA GLY A 78 -30.98 8.76 35.21
C GLY A 78 -32.50 8.95 35.37
N ILE A 79 -33.26 8.77 34.29
CA ILE A 79 -34.73 8.80 34.33
C ILE A 79 -35.26 7.64 35.19
N TRP A 80 -34.73 6.43 35.00
CA TRP A 80 -35.12 5.26 35.77
C TRP A 80 -34.90 5.46 37.27
N GLU A 81 -33.74 5.99 37.64
CA GLU A 81 -33.38 6.24 39.04
C GLU A 81 -34.30 7.28 39.69
N SER A 82 -34.80 8.23 38.90
CA SER A 82 -35.65 9.33 39.36
C SER A 82 -37.15 8.99 39.39
N SER A 83 -37.65 8.22 38.42
CA SER A 83 -39.09 8.14 38.16
C SER A 83 -39.80 6.94 38.77
N VAL A 84 -39.12 5.85 39.15
CA VAL A 84 -39.86 4.66 39.63
C VAL A 84 -39.22 3.93 40.82
N PRO A 85 -39.50 4.39 42.07
CA PRO A 85 -39.02 3.70 43.27
C PRO A 85 -39.59 2.28 43.43
N HIS A 86 -40.77 2.00 42.84
CA HIS A 86 -41.42 0.69 42.96
C HIS A 86 -40.71 -0.42 42.18
N PHE A 87 -40.06 -0.10 41.05
CA PHE A 87 -39.34 -1.10 40.24
C PHE A 87 -37.90 -1.35 40.70
N LYS A 88 -37.35 -0.53 41.61
CA LYS A 88 -35.99 -0.72 42.15
C LYS A 88 -35.80 -2.08 42.86
N ASN A 89 -36.89 -2.65 43.38
CA ASN A 89 -36.87 -3.96 44.03
C ASN A 89 -36.75 -5.14 43.04
N TYR A 90 -37.09 -4.93 41.77
CA TYR A 90 -37.08 -5.97 40.75
C TYR A 90 -35.86 -5.89 39.84
N PHE A 91 -35.43 -4.68 39.48
CA PHE A 91 -34.28 -4.45 38.61
C PHE A 91 -33.25 -3.62 39.33
N GLY A 92 -32.09 -4.22 39.57
CA GLY A 92 -30.92 -3.52 40.09
C GLY A 92 -30.45 -2.45 39.10
N SER A 93 -29.98 -1.31 39.62
CA SER A 93 -29.43 -0.19 38.84
C SER A 93 -28.32 -0.61 37.86
N PHE A 94 -27.64 -1.74 38.11
CA PHE A 94 -26.57 -2.26 37.26
C PHE A 94 -27.04 -2.86 35.92
N MET A 95 -28.34 -3.13 35.75
CA MET A 95 -28.86 -3.75 34.52
C MET A 95 -28.66 -2.85 33.29
N PHE A 96 -28.79 -1.52 33.43
CA PHE A 96 -28.62 -0.58 32.32
C PHE A 96 -27.18 -0.54 31.81
N PRO A 97 -26.15 -0.29 32.65
CA PRO A 97 -24.75 -0.40 32.23
C PRO A 97 -24.41 -1.75 31.62
N TRP A 98 -24.96 -2.84 32.15
CA TRP A 98 -24.70 -4.18 31.62
C TRP A 98 -25.23 -4.36 30.19
N ILE A 99 -26.47 -3.93 29.92
CA ILE A 99 -27.04 -3.96 28.57
C ILE A 99 -26.21 -3.08 27.61
N THR A 100 -25.79 -1.88 28.03
CA THR A 100 -24.91 -1.03 27.21
C THR A 100 -23.60 -1.71 26.89
N PHE A 101 -22.99 -2.39 27.88
CA PHE A 101 -21.73 -3.08 27.68
C PHE A 101 -21.86 -4.22 26.68
N ILE A 102 -22.91 -5.06 26.78
CA ILE A 102 -23.18 -6.13 25.82
C ILE A 102 -23.43 -5.58 24.41
N LEU A 103 -24.21 -4.50 24.29
CA LEU A 103 -24.48 -3.88 23.01
C LEU A 103 -23.20 -3.27 22.40
N SER A 104 -22.43 -2.53 23.19
CA SER A 104 -21.14 -1.95 22.77
C SER A 104 -20.16 -3.04 22.34
N HIS A 105 -20.05 -4.13 23.10
CA HIS A 105 -19.18 -5.25 22.75
C HIS A 105 -19.63 -5.92 21.45
N THR A 106 -20.94 -6.12 21.26
CA THR A 106 -21.48 -6.72 20.04
C THR A 106 -21.18 -5.85 18.81
N LEU A 107 -21.38 -4.53 18.93
CA LEU A 107 -21.18 -3.58 17.85
C LEU A 107 -19.70 -3.35 17.53
N SER A 108 -18.84 -3.21 18.53
CA SER A 108 -17.41 -2.88 18.33
C SER A 108 -16.52 -4.09 18.10
N ILE A 109 -16.90 -5.29 18.55
CA ILE A 109 -16.04 -6.48 18.46
C ILE A 109 -16.71 -7.55 17.60
N THR A 110 -17.93 -7.97 17.96
CA THR A 110 -18.54 -9.15 17.32
C THR A 110 -18.87 -8.93 15.85
N ILE A 111 -19.44 -7.78 15.48
CA ILE A 111 -19.78 -7.47 14.08
C ILE A 111 -18.52 -7.31 13.21
N PRO A 112 -17.51 -6.49 13.59
CA PRO A 112 -16.29 -6.36 12.80
C PRO A 112 -15.54 -7.68 12.64
N VAL A 113 -15.44 -8.48 13.70
CA VAL A 113 -14.80 -9.81 13.65
C VAL A 113 -15.56 -10.74 12.71
N TRP A 114 -16.89 -10.80 12.81
CA TRP A 114 -17.69 -11.64 11.91
C TRP A 114 -17.57 -11.20 10.45
N LYS A 115 -17.62 -9.89 10.20
CA LYS A 115 -17.44 -9.31 8.87
C LYS A 115 -16.04 -9.59 8.33
N SER A 116 -15.01 -9.46 9.18
CA SER A 116 -13.63 -9.79 8.86
C SER A 116 -13.48 -11.27 8.51
N TYR A 117 -14.08 -12.18 9.29
CA TYR A 117 -14.02 -13.62 9.03
C TYR A 117 -14.72 -13.99 7.71
N LYS A 118 -15.90 -13.40 7.45
CA LYS A 118 -16.61 -13.58 6.19
C LYS A 118 -15.80 -13.06 5.00
N ASN A 119 -15.21 -11.88 5.13
CA ASN A 119 -14.37 -11.29 4.10
C ASN A 119 -13.04 -12.04 3.92
N SER A 120 -12.43 -12.56 4.99
CA SER A 120 -11.20 -13.36 4.93
C SER A 120 -11.43 -14.70 4.20
N PHE A 121 -12.60 -15.31 4.41
CA PHE A 121 -13.02 -16.47 3.61
C PHE A 121 -13.16 -16.13 2.12
N ASP A 122 -13.69 -14.95 1.79
CA ASP A 122 -13.75 -14.50 0.40
C ASP A 122 -12.36 -14.13 -0.15
N ILE A 123 -11.48 -13.51 0.66
CA ILE A 123 -10.10 -13.14 0.28
C ILE A 123 -9.25 -14.37 0.05
N SER A 124 -9.34 -15.43 0.86
CA SER A 124 -8.59 -16.68 0.65
C SER A 124 -9.02 -17.40 -0.64
N LYS A 125 -10.32 -17.39 -0.96
CA LYS A 125 -10.83 -17.84 -2.26
C LYS A 125 -10.37 -16.93 -3.39
N LEU A 126 -10.27 -15.63 -3.13
CA LEU A 126 -9.80 -14.67 -4.12
C LEU A 126 -8.30 -14.81 -4.37
N ALA A 127 -7.48 -15.04 -3.34
CA ALA A 127 -6.03 -15.21 -3.40
C ALA A 127 -5.65 -16.45 -4.23
N THR A 128 -6.33 -17.58 -4.01
CA THR A 128 -6.16 -18.79 -4.83
C THR A 128 -6.61 -18.60 -6.28
N PHE A 129 -7.49 -17.64 -6.56
CA PHE A 129 -7.92 -17.28 -7.93
C PHE A 129 -7.09 -16.15 -8.55
N HIS A 130 -6.44 -15.31 -7.74
CA HIS A 130 -5.79 -14.07 -8.15
C HIS A 130 -4.42 -14.31 -8.78
N ASP A 131 -3.69 -15.32 -8.29
CA ASP A 131 -2.32 -15.64 -8.72
C ASP A 131 -2.21 -15.84 -10.25
N LYS A 132 -3.28 -16.29 -10.91
CA LYS A 132 -3.30 -16.49 -12.37
C LYS A 132 -4.03 -15.41 -13.17
N ARG A 133 -4.83 -14.54 -12.53
CA ARG A 133 -5.77 -13.64 -13.23
C ARG A 133 -5.47 -12.14 -13.04
N MET A 134 -4.76 -11.77 -11.97
CA MET A 134 -4.49 -10.37 -11.64
C MET A 134 -3.63 -9.68 -12.70
N SER A 135 -2.61 -10.38 -13.22
CA SER A 135 -1.76 -9.95 -14.34
C SER A 135 -2.52 -9.63 -15.65
N ARG A 136 -3.81 -10.01 -15.78
CA ARG A 136 -4.61 -9.78 -17.00
C ARG A 136 -5.83 -8.88 -16.81
N SER A 137 -6.04 -8.32 -15.62
CA SER A 137 -7.15 -7.40 -15.39
C SER A 137 -6.78 -6.01 -15.91
N LYS A 138 -7.61 -5.42 -16.76
CA LYS A 138 -7.48 -4.00 -17.18
C LYS A 138 -7.40 -3.04 -15.99
N LYS A 139 -7.99 -3.39 -14.83
CA LYS A 139 -7.89 -2.60 -13.60
C LYS A 139 -6.48 -2.66 -13.00
N TYR A 140 -5.81 -3.80 -13.05
CA TYR A 140 -4.44 -3.93 -12.54
C TYR A 140 -3.45 -3.15 -13.43
N GLU A 141 -3.62 -3.20 -14.76
CA GLU A 141 -2.83 -2.35 -15.67
C GLU A 141 -3.01 -0.84 -15.37
N GLN A 142 -4.19 -0.41 -14.94
CA GLN A 142 -4.42 0.98 -14.49
C GLN A 142 -3.69 1.26 -13.17
N PHE A 143 -3.68 0.31 -12.25
CA PHE A 143 -2.92 0.40 -11.01
C PHE A 143 -1.42 0.55 -11.29
N GLU A 144 -0.86 -0.28 -12.17
CA GLU A 144 0.55 -0.16 -12.57
C GLU A 144 0.86 1.21 -13.21
N LYS A 145 -0.05 1.73 -14.04
CA LYS A 145 0.09 3.08 -14.61
C LYS A 145 0.07 4.18 -13.54
N VAL A 146 -0.77 4.03 -12.52
CA VAL A 146 -0.82 4.96 -11.37
C VAL A 146 0.48 4.90 -10.56
N LEU A 147 1.07 3.71 -10.38
CA LEU A 147 2.35 3.54 -9.70
C LEU A 147 3.56 4.02 -10.53
N ALA A 148 3.47 3.95 -11.86
CA ALA A 148 4.54 4.37 -12.76
C ALA A 148 4.61 5.90 -12.96
N ASP A 149 3.48 6.60 -12.83
CA ASP A 149 3.41 8.05 -12.94
C ASP A 149 3.66 8.71 -11.57
N PRO A 150 4.68 9.59 -11.42
CA PRO A 150 5.07 10.14 -10.13
C PRO A 150 4.01 11.07 -9.51
N ASP A 151 3.23 11.78 -10.33
CA ASP A 151 2.19 12.70 -9.86
C ASP A 151 0.96 11.91 -9.39
N LEU A 152 0.55 10.89 -10.14
CA LEU A 152 -0.51 9.97 -9.73
C LEU A 152 -0.10 9.16 -8.51
N PHE A 153 1.14 8.66 -8.47
CA PHE A 153 1.65 7.94 -7.32
C PHE A 153 1.63 8.81 -6.07
N LYS A 154 2.03 10.08 -6.14
CA LYS A 154 1.95 11.02 -5.01
C LYS A 154 0.53 11.18 -4.46
N LEU A 155 -0.47 11.23 -5.34
CA LEU A 155 -1.88 11.27 -4.95
C LEU A 155 -2.36 9.95 -4.36
N TYR A 156 -1.91 8.83 -4.92
CA TYR A 156 -2.21 7.51 -4.43
C TYR A 156 -1.63 7.26 -3.03
N LYS A 157 -0.39 7.73 -2.77
CA LYS A 157 0.22 7.71 -1.43
C LYS A 157 -0.65 8.42 -0.39
N ALA A 158 -1.17 9.61 -0.70
CA ALA A 158 -2.05 10.32 0.21
C ALA A 158 -3.34 9.53 0.51
N CYS A 159 -3.87 8.81 -0.48
CA CYS A 159 -5.03 7.93 -0.30
C CYS A 159 -4.69 6.70 0.57
N ALA A 160 -3.56 6.05 0.32
CA ALA A 160 -3.09 4.91 1.10
C ALA A 160 -2.79 5.28 2.56
N VAL A 161 -2.15 6.42 2.80
CA VAL A 161 -1.91 6.96 4.16
C VAL A 161 -3.23 7.16 4.91
N ALA A 162 -4.23 7.75 4.25
CA ALA A 162 -5.54 7.93 4.86
C ALA A 162 -6.34 6.62 5.01
N CYS A 163 -5.91 5.55 4.35
CA CYS A 163 -6.41 4.19 4.58
C CYS A 163 -5.63 3.43 5.65
N PHE A 164 -4.69 4.08 6.36
CA PHE A 164 -3.78 3.44 7.31
C PHE A 164 -2.97 2.29 6.68
N CYS A 165 -2.55 2.48 5.42
CA CYS A 165 -1.66 1.56 4.70
C CYS A 165 -0.34 2.26 4.36
N THR A 166 0.18 3.06 5.30
CA THR A 166 1.38 3.90 5.10
C THR A 166 2.63 3.02 4.98
N GLU A 167 2.71 1.97 5.78
CA GLU A 167 3.79 0.99 5.80
C GLU A 167 3.98 0.30 4.44
N LEU A 168 2.89 -0.03 3.74
CA LEU A 168 2.94 -0.64 2.40
C LEU A 168 3.54 0.32 1.36
N VAL A 169 3.21 1.61 1.46
CA VAL A 169 3.76 2.64 0.58
C VAL A 169 5.24 2.87 0.86
N LEU A 170 5.59 3.02 2.15
CA LEU A 170 6.97 3.22 2.57
C LEU A 170 7.85 2.03 2.14
N PHE A 171 7.36 0.81 2.28
CA PHE A 171 8.03 -0.39 1.78
C PHE A 171 8.37 -0.29 0.28
N LEU A 172 7.42 0.14 -0.56
CA LEU A 172 7.68 0.27 -2.00
C LEU A 172 8.71 1.36 -2.33
N GLU A 173 8.70 2.46 -1.58
CA GLU A 173 9.68 3.54 -1.75
C GLU A 173 11.09 3.10 -1.34
N GLU A 174 11.22 2.48 -0.16
CA GLU A 174 12.50 1.94 0.30
C GLU A 174 12.98 0.78 -0.58
N TYR A 175 12.07 -0.02 -1.14
CA TYR A 175 12.45 -1.05 -2.11
C TYR A 175 12.98 -0.43 -3.42
N GLN A 176 12.44 0.70 -3.88
CA GLN A 176 13.04 1.44 -5.01
C GLN A 176 14.41 2.01 -4.65
N PHE A 177 14.58 2.49 -3.42
CA PHE A 177 15.89 2.93 -2.94
C PHE A 177 16.90 1.78 -2.93
N LEU A 178 16.53 0.62 -2.40
CA LEU A 178 17.36 -0.58 -2.39
C LEU A 178 17.75 -0.99 -3.83
N LYS A 179 16.80 -0.95 -4.75
CA LYS A 179 17.03 -1.22 -6.18
C LYS A 179 18.02 -0.23 -6.82
N MET A 180 17.94 1.04 -6.47
CA MET A 180 18.91 2.06 -6.90
C MET A 180 20.32 1.74 -6.39
N LEU A 181 20.46 1.32 -5.13
CA LEU A 181 21.74 0.93 -4.55
C LEU A 181 22.34 -0.29 -5.28
N VAL A 182 21.53 -1.33 -5.53
CA VAL A 182 21.96 -2.52 -6.29
C VAL A 182 22.47 -2.12 -7.66
N ALA A 183 21.73 -1.29 -8.39
CA ALA A 183 22.13 -0.88 -9.73
C ALA A 183 23.41 -0.03 -9.73
N LYS A 184 23.61 0.82 -8.72
CA LYS A 184 24.86 1.58 -8.56
C LYS A 184 26.06 0.65 -8.36
N CYS A 185 25.90 -0.44 -7.60
CA CYS A 185 26.95 -1.43 -7.39
C CYS A 185 27.18 -2.32 -8.62
N CYS A 186 26.13 -2.67 -9.37
CA CYS A 186 26.22 -3.54 -10.54
C CYS A 186 26.63 -2.83 -11.83
N THR A 187 26.47 -1.51 -11.91
CA THR A 187 26.93 -0.74 -13.07
C THR A 187 28.44 -0.54 -12.94
N PRO A 188 29.27 -1.10 -13.84
CA PRO A 188 30.71 -0.86 -13.82
C PRO A 188 30.92 0.62 -14.14
N SER A 189 30.99 1.45 -13.11
CA SER A 189 31.38 2.84 -13.28
C SER A 189 32.79 2.81 -13.81
N ASN A 190 32.95 3.18 -15.08
CA ASN A 190 34.22 3.26 -15.81
C ASN A 190 35.09 4.42 -15.27
N LYS A 191 35.14 4.57 -13.94
CA LYS A 191 36.02 5.46 -13.22
C LYS A 191 37.02 4.55 -12.53
N GLY A 192 38.21 4.48 -13.13
CA GLY A 192 39.33 3.76 -12.56
C GLY A 192 39.46 4.04 -11.07
N PHE A 193 39.79 2.99 -10.33
CA PHE A 193 40.27 3.00 -8.95
C PHE A 193 41.14 4.25 -8.68
N LEU A 194 40.53 5.33 -8.22
CA LEU A 194 41.21 6.33 -7.41
C LEU A 194 40.85 5.96 -5.98
N ILE A 195 41.82 5.31 -5.35
CA ILE A 195 41.94 5.07 -3.92
C ILE A 195 41.43 6.34 -3.19
N PRO A 196 40.41 6.24 -2.30
CA PRO A 196 40.03 7.39 -1.50
C PRO A 196 41.19 7.78 -0.58
N PRO A 197 41.52 9.07 -0.43
CA PRO A 197 42.48 9.51 0.57
C PRO A 197 41.98 9.19 1.98
N PRO A 198 42.89 8.93 2.93
CA PRO A 198 42.55 8.52 4.29
C PRO A 198 41.66 9.57 4.97
N THR A 199 40.58 9.08 5.57
CA THR A 199 39.52 9.85 6.23
C THR A 199 40.07 10.77 7.33
N PRO A 200 39.62 12.03 7.42
CA PRO A 200 39.83 12.87 8.59
C PRO A 200 38.95 12.34 9.75
N LYS A 201 39.55 12.15 10.91
CA LYS A 201 38.86 11.78 12.16
C LYS A 201 37.90 12.91 12.54
N LEU A 202 36.59 12.60 12.57
CA LEU A 202 35.55 13.54 12.97
C LEU A 202 35.41 13.50 14.50
N HIS A 203 35.80 14.59 15.15
CA HIS A 203 35.68 14.78 16.59
C HIS A 203 34.23 15.15 16.90
N LEU A 204 33.53 14.28 17.64
CA LEU A 204 32.16 14.52 18.11
C LEU A 204 32.24 15.53 19.27
N VAL A 205 31.60 16.69 19.11
CA VAL A 205 31.37 17.64 20.20
C VAL A 205 29.90 17.53 20.56
N ASP A 206 29.63 16.99 21.75
CA ASP A 206 28.31 16.92 22.36
C ASP A 206 27.80 18.33 22.66
N THR A 207 26.62 18.68 22.14
CA THR A 207 25.88 19.86 22.60
C THR A 207 24.41 19.48 22.83
N ASN A 208 24.06 19.34 24.10
CA ASN A 208 22.71 19.13 24.59
C ASN A 208 21.87 20.40 24.44
N HIS A 209 20.82 20.37 23.64
CA HIS A 209 19.70 21.31 23.77
C HIS A 209 18.35 20.64 23.52
N ILE A 210 17.47 20.82 24.51
CA ILE A 210 16.07 20.43 24.61
C ILE A 210 15.19 21.51 23.91
N PHE A 211 13.98 21.13 23.45
CA PHE A 211 12.87 21.89 22.79
C PHE A 211 12.80 21.70 21.26
N THR A 212 11.67 21.37 20.58
CA THR A 212 10.23 21.26 20.90
C THR A 212 9.58 20.28 19.90
N GLU A 213 8.54 19.54 20.32
CA GLU A 213 7.72 18.60 19.52
C GLU A 213 6.85 19.30 18.45
N GLU A 214 6.45 18.52 17.43
CA GLU A 214 5.50 18.81 16.32
C GLU A 214 6.03 19.08 14.90
N THR A 215 7.31 18.84 14.60
CA THR A 215 7.74 18.76 13.17
C THR A 215 8.87 17.77 12.88
N LEU A 216 9.03 16.74 13.73
CA LEU A 216 10.10 15.74 13.65
C LEU A 216 9.56 14.34 13.31
N LEU A 217 9.13 14.13 12.07
CA LEU A 217 9.02 12.77 11.52
C LEU A 217 9.55 12.62 10.08
N ILE A 218 10.22 13.62 9.51
CA ILE A 218 10.79 13.52 8.14
C ILE A 218 12.23 14.06 8.05
N LYS A 219 12.92 14.33 9.17
CA LYS A 219 14.25 14.97 9.07
C LYS A 219 15.21 14.45 10.11
N ASN A 220 15.84 13.31 9.81
CA ASN A 220 17.24 13.00 10.18
C ASN A 220 17.73 11.70 9.49
N THR A 221 17.40 11.51 8.20
CA THR A 221 18.22 10.65 7.35
C THR A 221 19.41 11.47 6.86
N SER A 222 20.61 10.91 6.99
CA SER A 222 21.88 11.59 6.76
C SER A 222 21.89 12.40 5.45
N ILE A 223 22.39 13.63 5.51
CA ILE A 223 22.54 14.53 4.36
C ILE A 223 23.62 13.93 3.43
N LEU A 224 23.20 13.06 2.51
CA LEU A 224 23.93 12.82 1.28
C LEU A 224 23.83 14.08 0.42
N PRO A 225 24.91 14.44 -0.33
CA PRO A 225 24.83 15.53 -1.29
C PRO A 225 23.70 15.27 -2.29
N PRO A 226 23.02 16.32 -2.81
CA PRO A 226 21.97 16.17 -3.80
C PRO A 226 22.56 15.50 -5.05
N LEU A 227 22.35 14.19 -5.17
CA LEU A 227 22.65 13.43 -6.37
C LEU A 227 21.83 14.03 -7.50
N SER A 228 22.52 14.52 -8.54
CA SER A 228 21.89 15.06 -9.73
C SER A 228 20.79 14.10 -10.23
N PRO A 229 19.55 14.58 -10.45
CA PRO A 229 18.36 13.73 -10.64
C PRO A 229 18.30 12.96 -11.97
N SER A 230 19.40 12.84 -12.70
CA SER A 230 19.44 12.36 -14.08
C SER A 230 19.60 10.84 -14.22
N ILE A 231 19.90 10.09 -13.16
CA ILE A 231 20.05 8.62 -13.20
C ILE A 231 19.27 8.00 -12.05
N TYR A 232 18.05 8.48 -11.81
CA TYR A 232 17.09 7.61 -11.13
C TYR A 232 16.64 6.60 -12.17
N ILE A 233 16.83 5.33 -11.86
CA ILE A 233 16.34 4.23 -12.67
C ILE A 233 14.82 4.41 -12.73
N SER A 234 14.33 4.90 -13.87
CA SER A 234 12.92 5.23 -14.11
C SER A 234 12.04 3.98 -14.17
N THR A 235 12.55 2.82 -13.82
CA THR A 235 11.76 1.59 -13.82
C THR A 235 10.73 1.66 -12.70
N PRO A 236 9.46 1.37 -12.98
CA PRO A 236 8.39 1.40 -11.98
C PRO A 236 8.67 0.52 -10.76
N CYS A 237 7.99 0.80 -9.64
CA CYS A 237 8.07 -0.05 -8.45
C CYS A 237 7.45 -1.44 -8.61
N THR A 238 6.67 -1.62 -9.67
CA THR A 238 6.11 -2.91 -10.09
C THR A 238 7.14 -3.83 -10.75
N LYS A 239 8.37 -3.35 -11.00
CA LYS A 239 9.45 -4.14 -11.59
C LYS A 239 10.46 -4.58 -10.55
N SER A 240 10.78 -5.88 -10.58
CA SER A 240 11.76 -6.53 -9.70
C SER A 240 13.16 -5.91 -9.85
N ILE A 241 14.00 -6.08 -8.83
CA ILE A 241 15.41 -5.67 -8.88
C ILE A 241 16.13 -6.40 -10.02
N VAL A 242 15.89 -7.72 -10.14
CA VAL A 242 16.54 -8.57 -11.15
C VAL A 242 16.09 -8.22 -12.58
N GLU A 243 14.82 -7.89 -12.80
CA GLU A 243 14.34 -7.45 -14.13
C GLU A 243 14.88 -6.06 -14.50
N SER A 244 15.03 -5.18 -13.50
CA SER A 244 15.49 -3.81 -13.74
C SER A 244 17.00 -3.72 -14.05
N ILE A 245 17.77 -4.73 -13.65
CA ILE A 245 19.21 -4.78 -13.80
C ILE A 245 19.55 -6.10 -14.49
N SER A 246 19.56 -6.14 -15.83
CA SER A 246 19.81 -7.40 -16.56
C SER A 246 21.13 -8.09 -16.17
N ALA A 247 22.12 -7.31 -15.71
CA ALA A 247 23.39 -7.81 -15.22
C ALA A 247 23.32 -8.49 -13.83
N ALA A 248 22.27 -8.24 -13.04
CA ALA A 248 22.12 -8.80 -11.70
C ALA A 248 21.98 -10.33 -11.69
N SER A 249 21.63 -10.93 -12.82
CA SER A 249 21.44 -12.38 -12.94
C SER A 249 22.72 -13.21 -12.81
N TRP A 250 23.90 -12.62 -13.06
CA TRP A 250 25.18 -13.34 -13.09
C TRP A 250 26.26 -12.76 -12.15
N ILE A 251 26.00 -11.60 -11.55
CA ILE A 251 26.94 -10.94 -10.64
C ILE A 251 26.68 -11.45 -9.21
N PRO A 252 27.72 -11.84 -8.45
CA PRO A 252 27.55 -12.22 -7.04
C PRO A 252 27.02 -11.03 -6.21
N PHE A 253 26.30 -11.34 -5.12
CA PHE A 253 25.72 -10.31 -4.24
C PHE A 253 26.81 -9.35 -3.69
N PRO A 254 26.69 -8.02 -3.86
CA PRO A 254 27.65 -7.05 -3.33
C PRO A 254 27.66 -7.03 -1.80
N TYR A 255 28.82 -7.21 -1.17
CA TYR A 255 28.93 -7.28 0.29
C TYR A 255 28.50 -5.98 0.98
N GLU A 256 28.71 -4.85 0.31
CA GLU A 256 28.40 -3.50 0.80
C GLU A 256 26.90 -3.32 1.10
N LEU A 257 26.03 -4.07 0.43
CA LEU A 257 24.58 -3.96 0.55
C LEU A 257 23.98 -4.80 1.68
N ARG A 258 24.76 -5.61 2.38
CA ARG A 258 24.25 -6.50 3.44
C ARG A 258 23.58 -5.71 4.57
N CYS A 259 24.15 -4.57 4.94
CA CYS A 259 23.60 -3.70 5.98
C CYS A 259 22.25 -3.10 5.55
N ASP A 260 22.15 -2.66 4.30
CA ASP A 260 20.92 -2.09 3.75
C ASP A 260 19.81 -3.14 3.67
N PHE A 261 20.12 -4.35 3.18
CA PHE A 261 19.16 -5.46 3.12
C PHE A 261 18.71 -5.90 4.53
N ARG A 262 19.62 -5.98 5.50
CA ARG A 262 19.25 -6.29 6.89
C ARG A 262 18.35 -5.19 7.49
N THR A 263 18.70 -3.92 7.30
CA THR A 263 17.90 -2.80 7.78
C THR A 263 16.49 -2.83 7.16
N PHE A 264 16.39 -3.15 5.88
CA PHE A 264 15.11 -3.31 5.19
C PHE A 264 14.25 -4.44 5.80
N TYR A 265 14.86 -5.58 6.13
CA TYR A 265 14.19 -6.66 6.84
C TYR A 265 13.75 -6.24 8.24
N ASP A 266 14.66 -5.68 9.05
CA ASP A 266 14.38 -5.26 10.43
C ASP A 266 13.25 -4.22 10.46
N THR A 267 13.15 -3.37 9.43
CA THR A 267 12.11 -2.33 9.35
C THR A 267 10.74 -2.88 8.96
N TYR A 268 10.65 -3.77 7.96
CA TYR A 268 9.35 -4.12 7.36
C TYR A 268 8.91 -5.57 7.55
N LEU A 269 9.83 -6.48 7.87
CA LEU A 269 9.56 -7.92 7.97
C LEU A 269 9.73 -8.46 9.40
N ASP A 270 10.48 -7.79 10.28
CA ASP A 270 10.54 -8.17 11.69
C ASP A 270 9.19 -7.92 12.36
N PRO A 271 8.53 -8.94 12.94
CA PRO A 271 7.24 -8.77 13.62
C PRO A 271 7.27 -7.83 14.82
N ASN A 272 8.46 -7.49 15.34
CA ASN A 272 8.61 -6.53 16.44
C ASN A 272 8.80 -5.09 15.97
N SER A 273 8.89 -4.85 14.65
CA SER A 273 9.04 -3.51 14.09
C SER A 273 7.72 -2.74 14.10
N ASP A 274 7.81 -1.43 14.35
CA ASP A 274 6.67 -0.51 14.25
C ASP A 274 6.09 -0.41 12.82
N LEU A 275 6.89 -0.73 11.81
CA LEU A 275 6.50 -0.73 10.39
C LEU A 275 6.36 -2.15 9.81
N ALA A 276 6.24 -3.17 10.67
CA ALA A 276 6.09 -4.55 10.26
C ALA A 276 4.83 -4.73 9.38
N ILE A 277 5.02 -5.22 8.16
CA ILE A 277 3.92 -5.58 7.27
C ILE A 277 3.49 -7.01 7.59
N ASN A 278 2.17 -7.24 7.63
CA ASN A 278 1.60 -8.55 7.91
C ASN A 278 1.74 -9.51 6.72
N PHE A 279 2.93 -10.09 6.60
CA PHE A 279 3.29 -11.08 5.61
C PHE A 279 3.05 -12.52 6.11
N SER A 280 2.98 -13.48 5.18
CA SER A 280 2.92 -14.89 5.56
C SER A 280 4.16 -15.32 6.38
N GLY A 281 3.94 -16.05 7.48
CA GLY A 281 5.02 -16.48 8.37
C GLY A 281 6.08 -17.35 7.67
N SER A 282 5.70 -18.13 6.66
CA SER A 282 6.65 -18.89 5.82
C SER A 282 7.60 -17.98 5.04
N MET A 283 7.10 -16.85 4.52
CA MET A 283 7.91 -15.90 3.77
C MET A 283 8.88 -15.17 4.71
N VAL A 284 8.40 -14.66 5.84
CA VAL A 284 9.23 -13.99 6.85
C VAL A 284 10.32 -14.93 7.36
N ASN A 285 9.98 -16.18 7.68
CA ASN A 285 10.95 -17.18 8.14
C ASN A 285 11.99 -17.54 7.07
N ASN A 286 11.61 -17.61 5.80
CA ASN A 286 12.55 -17.85 4.71
C ASN A 286 13.59 -16.72 4.63
N VAL A 287 13.13 -15.48 4.56
CA VAL A 287 14.03 -14.30 4.51
C VAL A 287 14.90 -14.20 5.75
N LYS A 288 14.33 -14.46 6.93
CA LYS A 288 15.07 -14.51 8.20
C LYS A 288 16.20 -15.54 8.16
N ASN A 289 15.90 -16.76 7.74
CA ASN A 289 16.90 -17.82 7.62
C ASN A 289 18.01 -17.44 6.63
N MET A 290 17.69 -16.76 5.53
CA MET A 290 18.70 -16.25 4.59
C MET A 290 19.64 -15.23 5.24
N ILE A 291 19.08 -14.29 6.03
CA ILE A 291 19.87 -13.28 6.75
C ILE A 291 20.75 -13.91 7.84
N ASP A 292 20.19 -14.83 8.63
CA ASP A 292 20.90 -15.50 9.73
C ASP A 292 22.05 -16.37 9.22
N ASN A 293 21.87 -17.02 8.06
CA ASN A 293 22.90 -17.82 7.40
C ASN A 293 23.87 -16.98 6.53
N GLY A 294 23.67 -15.67 6.43
CA GLY A 294 24.47 -14.79 5.57
C GLY A 294 24.33 -15.04 4.06
N GLN A 295 23.25 -15.71 3.65
CA GLN A 295 22.91 -16.07 2.26
C GLN A 295 22.05 -14.96 1.64
N PHE A 296 22.66 -13.81 1.35
CA PHE A 296 21.96 -12.69 0.73
C PHE A 296 21.79 -12.90 -0.77
N GLU A 297 20.57 -12.68 -1.26
CA GLU A 297 20.21 -12.73 -2.69
C GLU A 297 19.48 -11.46 -3.09
N LEU A 298 19.68 -11.01 -4.34
CA LEU A 298 19.00 -9.81 -4.86
C LEU A 298 17.48 -9.98 -4.95
N SER A 299 17.01 -11.23 -5.05
CA SER A 299 15.60 -11.60 -5.15
C SER A 299 14.91 -11.90 -3.82
N MET A 300 15.60 -11.80 -2.67
CA MET A 300 15.04 -12.29 -1.39
C MET A 300 13.78 -11.54 -0.93
N PHE A 301 13.53 -10.34 -1.43
CA PHE A 301 12.33 -9.54 -1.11
C PHE A 301 11.26 -9.52 -2.22
N GLU A 302 11.43 -10.29 -3.31
CA GLU A 302 10.50 -10.24 -4.45
C GLU A 302 9.09 -10.69 -4.07
N ASN A 303 8.97 -11.78 -3.31
CA ASN A 303 7.68 -12.27 -2.85
C ASN A 303 6.98 -11.24 -1.95
N ALA A 304 7.73 -10.59 -1.06
CA ALA A 304 7.20 -9.55 -0.17
C ALA A 304 6.73 -8.32 -0.95
N ARG A 305 7.44 -7.96 -2.01
CA ARG A 305 7.02 -6.90 -2.93
C ARG A 305 5.72 -7.23 -3.65
N GLU A 306 5.59 -8.43 -4.22
CA GLU A 306 4.37 -8.83 -4.92
C GLU A 306 3.17 -8.90 -3.96
N GLU A 307 3.36 -9.39 -2.74
CA GLU A 307 2.33 -9.37 -1.70
C GLU A 307 1.95 -7.94 -1.30
N THR A 308 2.93 -7.04 -1.17
CA THR A 308 2.70 -5.61 -0.90
C THR A 308 1.90 -4.93 -2.01
N LEU A 309 2.25 -5.15 -3.28
CA LEU A 309 1.52 -4.63 -4.45
C LEU A 309 0.08 -5.16 -4.47
N THR A 310 -0.10 -6.44 -4.13
CA THR A 310 -1.42 -7.06 -4.04
C THR A 310 -2.26 -6.43 -2.93
N LEU A 311 -1.69 -6.24 -1.73
CA LEU A 311 -2.36 -5.60 -0.61
C LEU A 311 -2.76 -4.16 -0.93
N LEU A 312 -1.87 -3.38 -1.55
CA LEU A 312 -2.16 -2.03 -1.99
C LEU A 312 -3.31 -2.01 -3.01
N TYR A 313 -3.26 -2.86 -4.03
CA TYR A 313 -4.31 -2.97 -5.02
C TYR A 313 -5.67 -3.31 -4.38
N VAL A 314 -5.72 -4.36 -3.55
CA VAL A 314 -6.98 -4.84 -2.97
C VAL A 314 -7.55 -3.84 -1.97
N ASN A 315 -6.72 -3.25 -1.10
CA ASN A 315 -7.20 -2.45 0.02
C ASN A 315 -7.45 -0.98 -0.32
N THR A 316 -6.67 -0.42 -1.25
CA THR A 316 -6.62 1.04 -1.45
C THR A 316 -6.93 1.47 -2.87
N PHE A 317 -6.62 0.65 -3.89
CA PHE A 317 -6.80 1.09 -5.28
C PHE A 317 -8.26 1.27 -5.68
N GLU A 318 -9.17 0.42 -5.19
CA GLU A 318 -10.60 0.63 -5.45
C GLU A 318 -11.13 1.92 -4.80
N LYS A 319 -10.62 2.29 -3.62
CA LYS A 319 -10.97 3.54 -2.93
C LYS A 319 -10.36 4.76 -3.62
N PHE A 320 -9.22 4.58 -4.27
CA PHE A 320 -8.56 5.61 -5.04
C PHE A 320 -9.43 6.00 -6.25
N LEU A 321 -9.95 5.07 -7.05
CA LEU A 321 -10.72 5.40 -8.26
C LEU A 321 -11.93 6.34 -8.01
#